data_AF-A0A5J4V3E3-F1
#
_entry.id   AF-A0A5J4V3E3-F1
#
_cell.length_a   1.000
_cell.length_b   1.000
_cell.length_c   1.000
_cell.angle_alpha   90.00
_cell.angle_beta   90.00
_cell.angle_gamma   90.00
#
_symmetry.space_group_name_H-M   'P 1'
#
loop_
_entity.id
_entity.type
_entity.pdbx_description
1 polymer ?
#
loop_
_entity_poly.entity_id
_entity_poly.type
_entity_poly.pdbx_seq_one_letter_code
_entity_poly.pdbx_strand_id
1 'polypeptide(L)'
;MDYVQANLNILMDHESEYNVIGSLLGLGPDILLELMFEMKLPQDIQQILVLNKKTYKLKEHQRFLIISEGIVRIEIVFQNTKGSGQIVGIADASCSFSAGKGPSWDFDNSGNTVGYYDDGALFHINIVKGNQSYQNGQRISAIVDMTSNRRKVVFYIDDIEQPNYMIGIPSEIRFWAYTWNKSSSFTVTRFERLVQFNSQIVPGSKAINWGKE
;
A
#
# COMPACT_ATOMS: atom_id res chain seq x y z
N MET A 1 33.09 1.56 -1.20
CA MET A 1 31.87 2.00 -1.92
C MET A 1 30.76 1.33 -1.14
N ASP A 2 30.31 1.98 -0.08
CA ASP A 2 29.75 1.29 1.07
C ASP A 2 28.25 1.60 1.17
N TYR A 3 27.45 0.54 1.09
CA TYR A 3 26.00 0.58 1.29
C TYR A 3 25.70 0.92 2.76
N VAL A 4 24.92 1.97 3.00
CA VAL A 4 24.32 2.24 4.31
C VAL A 4 23.01 1.49 4.39
N GLN A 5 22.98 0.44 5.21
CA GLN A 5 21.79 -0.32 5.57
C GLN A 5 21.07 0.43 6.70
N ALA A 6 19.91 1.03 6.41
CA ALA A 6 19.06 1.64 7.44
C ALA A 6 18.27 0.54 8.16
N ASN A 7 18.80 0.07 9.29
CA ASN A 7 18.05 -0.76 10.24
C ASN A 7 17.13 0.14 11.06
N LEU A 8 15.83 0.14 10.74
CA LEU A 8 14.82 0.81 11.55
C LEU A 8 14.36 -0.14 12.67
N ASN A 9 15.07 -0.13 13.79
CA ASN A 9 14.58 -0.70 15.04
C ASN A 9 13.69 0.34 15.72
N ILE A 10 12.37 0.13 15.70
CA ILE A 10 11.44 0.93 16.51
C ILE A 10 11.41 0.30 17.91
N LEU A 11 12.32 0.76 18.77
CA LEU A 11 12.16 0.67 20.22
C LEU A 11 11.33 1.87 20.66
N MET A 12 10.09 1.63 21.05
CA MET A 12 9.29 2.59 21.82
C MET A 12 9.73 2.48 23.28
N ASP A 13 10.31 3.54 23.83
CA ASP A 13 10.48 3.67 25.28
C ASP A 13 10.25 5.13 25.76
N HIS A 14 9.33 5.23 26.72
CA HIS A 14 9.16 6.22 27.79
C HIS A 14 8.72 7.68 27.52
N GLU A 15 7.42 7.90 27.75
CA GLU A 15 6.61 8.99 28.38
C GLU A 15 7.18 10.37 28.80
N SER A 16 8.47 10.70 28.70
CA SER A 16 9.00 12.00 29.12
C SER A 16 9.24 13.02 28.00
N GLU A 17 9.10 12.62 26.73
CA GLU A 17 9.28 13.54 25.58
C GLU A 17 8.03 14.38 25.24
N TYR A 18 6.92 14.21 25.98
CA TYR A 18 5.61 14.79 25.65
C TYR A 18 5.35 16.20 26.22
N ASN A 19 6.30 16.81 26.93
CA ASN A 19 6.22 18.22 27.35
C ASN A 19 7.06 19.11 26.44
N VAL A 20 6.63 19.28 25.18
CA VAL A 20 7.26 20.24 24.28
C VAL A 20 6.72 21.64 24.57
N ILE A 21 7.57 22.50 25.14
CA ILE A 21 7.30 23.94 25.26
C ILE A 21 6.98 24.49 23.85
N GLY A 22 5.75 24.96 23.67
CA GLY A 22 5.24 25.49 22.38
C GLY A 22 4.17 24.63 21.69
N SER A 23 3.68 23.55 22.30
CA SER A 23 2.41 22.93 21.88
C SER A 23 1.20 23.75 22.34
N LEU A 24 0.05 23.60 21.68
CA LEU A 24 -1.23 24.08 22.23
C LEU A 24 -1.49 23.31 23.52
N LEU A 25 -1.55 24.02 24.64
CA LEU A 25 -1.76 23.45 25.97
C LEU A 25 -2.99 22.53 25.98
N GLY A 26 -2.78 21.26 26.35
CA GLY A 26 -3.86 20.31 26.65
C GLY A 26 -4.21 19.31 25.55
N LEU A 27 -3.45 19.21 24.46
CA LEU A 27 -3.74 18.26 23.38
C LEU A 27 -2.58 17.29 23.15
N GLY A 28 -2.90 15.99 23.01
CA GLY A 28 -1.93 14.92 22.79
C GLY A 28 -1.24 14.98 21.42
N PRO A 29 -0.17 14.20 21.20
CA PRO A 29 0.65 14.24 19.98
C PRO A 29 -0.12 13.95 18.68
N ASP A 30 -1.25 13.25 18.79
CA ASP A 30 -2.05 12.80 17.65
C ASP A 30 -3.28 13.66 17.36
N ILE A 31 -3.51 14.75 18.09
CA ILE A 31 -4.70 15.59 17.86
C ILE A 31 -4.78 16.12 16.43
N LEU A 32 -3.63 16.40 15.82
CA LEU A 32 -3.55 16.84 14.43
C LEU A 32 -3.92 15.69 13.49
N LEU A 33 -3.53 14.46 13.80
CA LEU A 33 -3.92 13.26 13.04
C LEU A 33 -5.41 12.98 13.18
N GLU A 34 -5.98 13.14 14.37
CA GLU A 34 -7.40 12.96 14.65
C GLU A 34 -8.24 13.99 13.88
N LEU A 35 -7.85 15.27 13.93
CA LEU A 35 -8.50 16.33 13.17
C LEU A 35 -8.37 16.10 11.66
N MET A 36 -7.22 15.62 11.19
CA MET A 36 -7.01 15.29 9.77
C MET A 36 -7.84 14.08 9.32
N PHE A 37 -8.16 13.14 10.21
CA PHE A 37 -9.00 11.98 9.91
C PHE A 37 -10.48 12.35 9.76
N GLU A 38 -10.93 13.40 10.43
CA GLU A 38 -12.29 13.93 10.27
C GLU A 38 -12.48 14.81 9.02
N MET A 39 -11.39 15.22 8.36
CA MET A 39 -11.45 16.04 7.16
C MET A 39 -11.86 15.22 5.94
N LYS A 40 -12.96 15.62 5.30
CA LYS A 40 -13.56 14.92 4.15
C LYS A 40 -12.90 15.23 2.81
N LEU A 41 -12.19 16.36 2.70
CA LEU A 41 -11.61 16.83 1.43
C LEU A 41 -10.07 16.83 1.52
N PRO A 42 -9.37 16.13 0.61
CA PRO A 42 -7.90 16.08 0.59
C PRO A 42 -7.23 17.45 0.45
N GLN A 43 -7.91 18.44 -0.12
CA GLN A 43 -7.41 19.80 -0.33
C GLN A 43 -7.30 20.59 0.98
N ASP A 44 -8.17 20.34 1.96
CA ASP A 44 -8.14 21.01 3.26
C ASP A 44 -6.92 20.56 4.08
N ILE A 45 -6.57 19.28 3.97
CA ILE A 45 -5.35 18.71 4.54
C ILE A 45 -4.11 19.39 3.93
N GLN A 46 -4.09 19.61 2.61
CA GLN A 46 -2.97 20.28 1.95
C GLN A 46 -2.78 21.72 2.43
N GLN A 47 -3.86 22.48 2.67
CA GLN A 47 -3.75 23.84 3.19
C GLN A 47 -3.19 23.89 4.62
N ILE A 48 -3.53 22.91 5.46
CA ILE A 48 -3.03 22.82 6.85
C ILE A 48 -1.58 22.35 6.90
N LEU A 49 -1.18 21.41 6.04
CA LEU A 49 0.20 20.90 5.96
C LEU A 49 1.21 21.94 5.45
N VAL A 50 0.78 22.91 4.64
CA VAL A 50 1.62 24.00 4.14
C VAL A 50 2.05 24.97 5.25
N LEU A 51 1.29 25.07 6.34
CA LEU A 51 1.52 26.07 7.39
C LEU A 51 2.66 25.72 8.37
N ASN A 52 3.19 24.49 8.37
CA ASN A 52 4.28 24.11 9.28
C ASN A 52 5.33 23.18 8.64
N LYS A 53 6.60 23.60 8.61
CA LYS A 53 7.72 22.79 8.09
C LYS A 53 7.87 21.42 8.77
N LYS A 54 7.41 21.26 10.03
CA LYS A 54 7.44 19.98 10.75
C LYS A 54 6.36 19.01 10.24
N THR A 55 5.22 19.50 9.75
CA THR A 55 4.11 18.68 9.23
C THR A 55 4.26 18.38 7.73
N TYR A 56 5.09 19.10 6.98
CA TYR A 56 5.44 18.78 5.57
C TYR A 56 5.91 17.33 5.37
N LYS A 57 6.54 16.71 6.38
CA LYS A 57 6.93 15.28 6.33
C LYS A 57 5.74 14.32 6.35
N LEU A 58 4.57 14.75 6.81
CA LEU A 58 3.36 13.92 6.84
C LEU A 58 2.85 13.61 5.42
N LYS A 59 3.09 14.48 4.42
CA LYS A 59 2.73 14.18 3.02
C LYS A 59 3.55 13.02 2.44
N GLU A 60 4.76 12.80 2.97
CA GLU A 60 5.66 11.70 2.60
C GLU A 60 5.36 10.43 3.40
N HIS A 61 4.44 10.51 4.38
CA HIS A 61 3.99 9.33 5.09
C HIS A 61 3.26 8.42 4.09
N GLN A 62 3.57 7.13 4.12
CA GLN A 62 2.98 6.11 3.25
C GLN A 62 1.42 6.13 3.17
N ARG A 63 0.74 6.72 4.17
CA ARG A 63 -0.71 6.93 4.18
C ARG A 63 -1.21 7.97 3.17
N PHE A 64 -0.36 8.91 2.76
CA PHE A 64 -0.68 9.99 1.83
C PHE A 64 0.04 9.85 0.48
N LEU A 65 0.89 8.84 0.32
CA LEU A 65 1.69 8.67 -0.88
C LEU A 65 0.83 8.15 -2.04
N ILE A 66 0.53 9.05 -2.98
CA ILE A 66 -0.12 8.74 -4.25
C ILE A 66 0.96 8.47 -5.29
N ILE A 67 0.77 7.38 -6.04
CA ILE A 67 1.63 7.01 -7.17
C ILE A 67 0.89 7.40 -8.45
N SER A 68 1.44 8.36 -9.18
CA SER A 68 0.86 8.87 -10.44
C SER A 68 1.81 8.75 -11.64
N GLU A 69 3.10 8.48 -11.40
CA GLU A 69 4.13 8.48 -12.43
C GLU A 69 5.28 7.50 -12.13
N GLY A 70 6.00 7.14 -13.18
CA GLY A 70 7.16 6.26 -13.11
C GLY A 70 6.81 4.80 -12.88
N ILE A 71 7.84 4.02 -12.50
CA ILE A 71 7.69 2.61 -12.16
C ILE A 71 8.04 2.48 -10.68
N VAL A 72 7.16 1.86 -9.90
CA VAL A 72 7.31 1.79 -8.43
C VAL A 72 7.12 0.36 -7.96
N ARG A 73 8.00 -0.11 -7.08
CA ARG A 73 7.90 -1.40 -6.41
C ARG A 73 7.63 -1.19 -4.92
N ILE A 74 6.68 -1.96 -4.39
CA ILE A 74 6.56 -2.25 -2.97
C ILE A 74 6.82 -3.74 -2.75
N GLU A 75 7.50 -4.09 -1.66
CA GLU A 75 7.69 -5.45 -1.19
C GLU A 75 7.26 -5.56 0.26
N ILE A 76 6.51 -6.62 0.57
CA ILE A 76 5.91 -6.85 1.87
C ILE A 76 6.16 -8.30 2.29
N VAL A 77 6.45 -8.49 3.58
CA VAL A 77 6.51 -9.80 4.22
C VAL A 77 5.44 -9.85 5.32
N PHE A 78 4.55 -10.83 5.23
CA PHE A 78 3.53 -11.10 6.25
C PHE A 78 4.04 -12.05 7.33
N GLN A 79 3.53 -11.86 8.56
CA GLN A 79 3.85 -12.66 9.73
C GLN A 79 2.60 -12.89 10.59
N ASN A 80 2.58 -14.01 11.31
CA ASN A 80 1.55 -14.35 12.31
C ASN A 80 0.10 -14.42 11.78
N THR A 81 -0.09 -14.63 10.48
CA THR A 81 -1.43 -14.64 9.85
C THR A 81 -2.27 -15.89 10.11
N LYS A 82 -1.80 -16.84 10.93
CA LYS A 82 -2.45 -18.15 11.14
C LYS A 82 -2.73 -18.94 9.85
N GLY A 83 -2.01 -18.64 8.78
CA GLY A 83 -2.09 -19.33 7.50
C GLY A 83 -3.13 -18.78 6.52
N SER A 84 -3.92 -17.75 6.88
CA SER A 84 -4.81 -17.11 5.91
C SER A 84 -5.26 -15.68 6.28
N GLY A 85 -5.84 -14.98 5.30
CA GLY A 85 -6.45 -13.67 5.52
C GLY A 85 -5.46 -12.51 5.39
N GLN A 86 -4.52 -12.63 4.48
CA GLN A 86 -3.57 -11.58 4.11
C GLN A 86 -3.65 -11.29 2.63
N ILE A 87 -3.53 -10.00 2.30
CA ILE A 87 -3.71 -9.50 0.95
C ILE A 87 -2.91 -8.22 0.76
N VAL A 88 -2.36 -8.05 -0.44
CA VAL A 88 -1.66 -6.83 -0.87
C VAL A 88 -2.19 -6.40 -2.22
N GLY A 89 -2.23 -5.10 -2.47
CA GLY A 89 -2.85 -4.60 -3.68
C GLY A 89 -2.59 -3.14 -3.98
N ILE A 90 -3.32 -2.67 -4.98
CA ILE A 90 -3.44 -1.24 -5.26
C ILE A 90 -4.91 -0.83 -5.23
N ALA A 91 -5.11 0.45 -4.99
CA ALA A 91 -6.41 1.09 -5.02
C ALA A 91 -6.33 2.38 -5.81
N ASP A 92 -7.44 2.74 -6.45
CA ASP A 92 -7.63 4.09 -6.96
C ASP A 92 -7.40 5.11 -5.83
N ALA A 93 -6.71 6.22 -6.11
CA ALA A 93 -6.38 7.22 -5.09
C ALA A 93 -7.61 7.88 -4.44
N SER A 94 -8.78 7.80 -5.07
CA SER A 94 -10.07 8.24 -4.51
C SER A 94 -10.63 7.31 -3.44
N CYS A 95 -10.10 6.08 -3.30
CA CYS A 95 -10.55 5.15 -2.27
C CYS A 95 -10.33 5.74 -0.87
N SER A 96 -11.38 5.69 -0.05
CA SER A 96 -11.29 5.99 1.38
C SER A 96 -11.13 4.68 2.17
N PHE A 97 -10.16 4.66 3.09
CA PHE A 97 -9.93 3.56 4.01
C PHE A 97 -10.18 4.05 5.43
N SER A 98 -11.20 3.50 6.10
CA SER A 98 -11.46 3.76 7.52
C SER A 98 -10.95 2.60 8.37
N ALA A 99 -10.45 2.89 9.57
CA ALA A 99 -10.06 1.85 10.52
C ALA A 99 -11.23 0.88 10.79
N GLY A 100 -10.94 -0.41 10.83
CA GLY A 100 -11.94 -1.45 11.06
C GLY A 100 -12.77 -1.87 9.84
N LYS A 101 -12.54 -1.26 8.67
CA LYS A 101 -13.16 -1.68 7.41
C LYS A 101 -12.16 -2.44 6.54
N GLY A 102 -12.60 -3.58 6.01
CA GLY A 102 -11.84 -4.31 5.00
C GLY A 102 -11.73 -3.50 3.69
N PRO A 103 -10.67 -3.71 2.89
CA PRO A 103 -10.40 -2.93 1.69
C PRO A 103 -11.39 -3.18 0.54
N SER A 104 -12.18 -4.27 0.56
CA SER A 104 -13.06 -4.62 -0.56
C SER A 104 -14.42 -5.24 -0.24
N TRP A 105 -14.59 -5.97 0.86
CA TRP A 105 -15.82 -6.76 1.09
C TRP A 105 -16.95 -6.00 1.80
N ASP A 106 -16.64 -4.92 2.53
CA ASP A 106 -17.63 -4.24 3.38
C ASP A 106 -18.21 -2.94 2.80
N PHE A 107 -17.62 -2.26 1.79
CA PHE A 107 -18.09 -0.93 1.34
C PHE A 107 -17.72 -0.54 -0.12
N ASP A 108 -18.48 0.42 -0.67
CA ASP A 108 -18.41 1.34 -1.85
C ASP A 108 -17.17 1.45 -2.77
N ASN A 109 -16.07 0.73 -2.53
CA ASN A 109 -14.87 0.68 -3.38
C ASN A 109 -14.87 -0.54 -4.33
N SER A 110 -16.03 -1.17 -4.56
CA SER A 110 -16.17 -2.27 -5.52
C SER A 110 -15.73 -1.80 -6.90
N GLY A 111 -14.78 -2.52 -7.51
CA GLY A 111 -14.16 -2.13 -8.78
C GLY A 111 -13.10 -1.03 -8.70
N ASN A 112 -12.80 -0.49 -7.52
CA ASN A 112 -11.76 0.54 -7.34
C ASN A 112 -10.47 0.01 -6.70
N THR A 113 -10.37 -1.30 -6.46
CA THR A 113 -9.18 -1.94 -5.90
C THR A 113 -8.84 -3.21 -6.66
N VAL A 114 -7.57 -3.57 -6.74
CA VAL A 114 -7.13 -4.93 -7.04
C VAL A 114 -6.28 -5.44 -5.89
N GLY A 115 -6.49 -6.68 -5.47
CA GLY A 115 -5.72 -7.29 -4.41
C GLY A 115 -5.32 -8.72 -4.74
N TYR A 116 -4.16 -9.12 -4.25
CA TYR A 116 -3.57 -10.43 -4.41
C TYR A 116 -3.65 -11.20 -3.09
N TYR A 117 -4.61 -12.11 -3.00
CA TYR A 117 -4.87 -12.93 -1.83
C TYR A 117 -3.80 -14.01 -1.65
N ASP A 118 -3.62 -14.42 -0.41
CA ASP A 118 -2.74 -15.50 0.01
C ASP A 118 -3.03 -16.85 -0.66
N ASP A 119 -4.28 -17.09 -1.06
CA ASP A 119 -4.68 -18.27 -1.82
C ASP A 119 -4.30 -18.22 -3.31
N GLY A 120 -3.63 -17.14 -3.75
CA GLY A 120 -3.21 -16.93 -5.12
C GLY A 120 -4.27 -16.25 -6.00
N ALA A 121 -5.42 -15.85 -5.47
CA ALA A 121 -6.41 -15.14 -6.25
C ALA A 121 -6.06 -13.66 -6.47
N LEU A 122 -6.24 -13.17 -7.68
CA LEU A 122 -6.43 -11.74 -7.93
C LEU A 122 -7.91 -11.40 -7.78
N PHE A 123 -8.20 -10.48 -6.88
CA PHE A 123 -9.52 -9.95 -6.63
C PHE A 123 -9.63 -8.54 -7.21
N HIS A 124 -10.65 -8.31 -8.03
CA HIS A 124 -11.08 -7.00 -8.50
C HIS A 124 -12.63 -6.97 -8.48
N ILE A 125 -13.30 -6.66 -9.59
CA ILE A 125 -14.73 -6.92 -9.78
C ILE A 125 -14.98 -8.43 -9.72
N ASN A 126 -14.16 -9.19 -10.44
CA ASN A 126 -14.18 -10.65 -10.46
C ASN A 126 -12.94 -11.23 -9.79
N ILE A 127 -13.06 -12.49 -9.37
CA ILE A 127 -11.94 -13.28 -8.86
C ILE A 127 -11.28 -14.01 -10.03
N VAL A 128 -9.97 -13.83 -10.17
CA VAL A 128 -9.15 -14.51 -11.17
C VAL A 128 -8.13 -15.41 -10.46
N LYS A 129 -8.21 -16.71 -10.76
CA LYS A 129 -7.29 -17.74 -10.26
C LYS A 129 -6.15 -17.99 -11.26
N GLY A 130 -5.08 -18.62 -10.79
CA GLY A 130 -3.95 -19.04 -11.62
C GLY A 130 -2.58 -18.49 -11.19
N ASN A 131 -2.54 -17.56 -10.23
CA ASN A 131 -1.30 -17.22 -9.55
C ASN A 131 -1.03 -18.22 -8.41
N GLN A 132 0.22 -18.28 -7.96
CA GLN A 132 0.62 -19.11 -6.83
C GLN A 132 0.07 -18.55 -5.53
N SER A 133 -0.21 -19.42 -4.56
CA SER A 133 -0.46 -19.01 -3.18
C SER A 133 0.85 -18.65 -2.47
N TYR A 134 0.76 -17.90 -1.37
CA TYR A 134 1.91 -17.52 -0.55
C TYR A 134 1.64 -17.64 0.94
N GLN A 135 2.71 -17.77 1.72
CA GLN A 135 2.69 -17.97 3.17
C GLN A 135 3.52 -16.91 3.92
N ASN A 136 3.45 -16.93 5.25
CA ASN A 136 4.27 -16.08 6.09
C ASN A 136 5.76 -16.25 5.79
N GLY A 137 6.49 -15.15 5.88
CA GLY A 137 7.94 -15.12 5.62
C GLY A 137 8.33 -15.00 4.14
N GLN A 138 7.42 -15.25 3.19
CA GLN A 138 7.70 -15.00 1.78
C GLN A 138 7.64 -13.51 1.45
N ARG A 139 8.37 -13.09 0.42
CA ARG A 139 8.40 -11.70 -0.06
C ARG A 139 7.39 -11.52 -1.18
N ILE A 140 6.34 -10.75 -0.92
CA ILE A 140 5.32 -10.44 -1.92
C ILE A 140 5.58 -9.03 -2.43
N SER A 141 5.79 -8.88 -3.73
CA SER A 141 5.95 -7.56 -4.35
C SER A 141 4.82 -7.22 -5.29
N ALA A 142 4.49 -5.93 -5.36
CA ALA A 142 3.69 -5.35 -6.43
C ALA A 142 4.53 -4.29 -7.14
N ILE A 143 4.67 -4.42 -8.46
CA ILE A 143 5.32 -3.42 -9.30
C ILE A 143 4.27 -2.77 -10.18
N VAL A 144 4.14 -1.45 -10.06
CA VAL A 144 3.28 -0.63 -10.93
C VAL A 144 4.13 0.05 -11.99
N ASP A 145 3.67 -0.01 -13.24
CA ASP A 145 4.17 0.79 -14.34
C ASP A 145 3.12 1.84 -14.71
N MET A 146 3.40 3.09 -14.33
CA MET A 146 2.55 4.25 -14.63
C MET A 146 2.97 4.97 -15.92
N THR A 147 4.04 4.52 -16.58
CA THR A 147 4.61 5.18 -17.76
C THR A 147 3.95 4.75 -19.07
N SER A 148 3.39 3.54 -19.11
CA SER A 148 2.76 3.01 -20.32
C SER A 148 1.33 3.53 -20.52
N ASN A 149 0.93 3.67 -21.78
CA ASN A 149 -0.45 4.04 -22.16
C ASN A 149 -1.50 3.09 -21.54
N ARG A 150 -1.13 1.82 -21.34
CA ARG A 150 -1.90 0.85 -20.58
C ARG A 150 -1.16 0.51 -19.30
N ARG A 151 -1.20 1.45 -18.34
CA ARG A 151 -0.64 1.30 -17.00
C ARG A 151 -1.02 -0.04 -16.40
N LYS A 152 -0.12 -0.64 -15.63
CA LYS A 152 -0.32 -2.01 -15.12
C LYS A 152 0.28 -2.21 -13.75
N VAL A 153 -0.21 -3.24 -13.06
CA VAL A 153 0.38 -3.77 -11.83
C VAL A 153 0.62 -5.27 -12.00
N VAL A 154 1.84 -5.69 -11.65
CA VAL A 154 2.28 -7.10 -11.69
C VAL A 154 2.74 -7.51 -10.30
N PHE A 155 2.41 -8.74 -9.91
CA PHE A 155 2.73 -9.29 -8.60
C PHE A 155 3.85 -10.32 -8.69
N TYR A 156 4.62 -10.44 -7.61
CA TYR A 156 5.75 -11.35 -7.50
C TYR A 156 5.73 -12.05 -6.14
N ILE A 157 6.16 -13.31 -6.11
CA ILE A 157 6.49 -14.05 -4.88
C ILE A 157 7.95 -14.41 -4.94
N ASP A 158 8.74 -13.98 -3.96
CA ASP A 158 10.19 -14.25 -3.88
C ASP A 158 10.92 -13.94 -5.20
N ASP A 159 10.60 -12.78 -5.79
CA ASP A 159 11.11 -12.29 -7.07
C ASP A 159 10.65 -13.07 -8.32
N ILE A 160 9.73 -14.03 -8.18
CA ILE A 160 9.10 -14.78 -9.28
C ILE A 160 7.80 -14.10 -9.71
N GLU A 161 7.74 -13.66 -10.98
CA GLU A 161 6.58 -13.01 -11.58
C GLU A 161 5.35 -13.93 -11.64
N GLN A 162 4.18 -13.39 -11.30
CA GLN A 162 2.92 -14.11 -11.33
C GLN A 162 2.19 -13.92 -12.67
N PRO A 163 1.56 -14.97 -13.24
CA PRO A 163 1.03 -14.96 -14.59
C PRO A 163 -0.14 -14.00 -14.80
N ASN A 164 -0.99 -13.82 -13.79
CA ASN A 164 -2.12 -12.90 -13.87
C ASN A 164 -1.71 -11.54 -13.34
N TYR A 165 -2.05 -10.49 -14.10
CA TYR A 165 -1.77 -9.11 -13.77
C TYR A 165 -2.87 -8.18 -14.28
N MET A 166 -2.92 -6.95 -13.75
CA MET A 166 -3.98 -5.99 -14.08
C MET A 166 -3.42 -4.88 -14.98
N ILE A 167 -4.19 -4.51 -16.00
CA ILE A 167 -3.86 -3.43 -16.96
C ILE A 167 -4.99 -2.40 -17.02
N GLY A 168 -4.66 -1.19 -17.47
CA GLY A 168 -5.59 -0.06 -17.50
C GLY A 168 -5.88 0.50 -16.11
N ILE A 169 -4.94 0.36 -15.16
CA ILE A 169 -5.10 0.87 -13.79
C ILE A 169 -5.27 2.41 -13.80
N PRO A 170 -5.85 3.00 -12.74
CA PRO A 170 -6.08 4.44 -12.65
C PRO A 170 -4.81 5.28 -12.83
N SER A 171 -4.97 6.56 -13.14
CA SER A 171 -3.83 7.49 -13.29
C SER A 171 -3.16 7.83 -11.95
N GLU A 172 -3.87 7.63 -10.85
CA GLU A 172 -3.39 7.87 -9.50
C GLU A 172 -3.81 6.69 -8.61
N ILE A 173 -2.84 6.02 -7.99
CA ILE A 173 -3.06 4.84 -7.18
C ILE A 173 -2.38 4.94 -5.82
N ARG A 174 -2.79 4.06 -4.90
CA ARG A 174 -2.10 3.82 -3.63
C ARG A 174 -1.82 2.33 -3.48
N PHE A 175 -0.68 1.99 -2.89
CA PHE A 175 -0.45 0.63 -2.41
C PHE A 175 -1.17 0.42 -1.08
N TRP A 176 -1.69 -0.79 -0.87
CA TRP A 176 -2.29 -1.18 0.40
C TRP A 176 -1.97 -2.63 0.73
N ALA A 177 -1.98 -2.93 2.03
CA ALA A 177 -1.91 -4.29 2.55
C ALA A 177 -2.88 -4.44 3.71
N TYR A 178 -3.43 -5.62 3.88
CA TYR A 178 -4.42 -5.91 4.91
C TYR A 178 -4.20 -7.30 5.50
N THR A 179 -4.43 -7.41 6.80
CA THR A 179 -4.38 -8.65 7.55
C THR A 179 -5.63 -8.77 8.41
N TRP A 180 -6.27 -9.94 8.39
CA TRP A 180 -7.53 -10.17 9.13
C TRP A 180 -7.30 -10.60 10.58
N ASN A 181 -6.36 -11.51 10.80
CA ASN A 181 -6.21 -12.20 12.08
C ASN A 181 -5.58 -11.30 13.14
N LYS A 182 -6.09 -11.37 14.38
CA LYS A 182 -5.46 -10.72 15.54
C LYS A 182 -3.99 -11.17 15.67
N SER A 183 -3.11 -10.23 15.99
CA SER A 183 -1.65 -10.39 16.08
C SER A 183 -0.92 -10.61 14.76
N SER A 184 -1.63 -10.61 13.62
CA SER A 184 -0.96 -10.56 12.31
C SER A 184 -0.24 -9.24 12.14
N SER A 185 0.86 -9.28 11.41
CA SER A 185 1.62 -8.09 11.05
C SER A 185 2.21 -8.24 9.66
N PHE A 186 2.60 -7.11 9.08
CA PHE A 186 3.39 -7.11 7.87
C PHE A 186 4.52 -6.08 7.99
N THR A 187 5.58 -6.28 7.23
CA THR A 187 6.70 -5.34 7.12
C THR A 187 6.90 -4.98 5.66
N VAL A 188 6.99 -3.69 5.36
CA VAL A 188 7.42 -3.21 4.04
C VAL A 188 8.94 -3.31 4.00
N THR A 189 9.48 -4.28 3.28
CA THR A 189 10.92 -4.53 3.18
C THR A 189 11.57 -3.73 2.06
N ARG A 190 10.78 -3.29 1.07
CA ARG A 190 11.26 -2.48 -0.06
C ARG A 190 10.17 -1.52 -0.52
N PHE A 191 10.56 -0.27 -0.78
CA PHE A 191 9.70 0.70 -1.43
C PHE A 191 10.58 1.64 -2.26
N GLU A 192 10.53 1.52 -3.58
CA GLU A 192 11.47 2.21 -4.46
C GLU A 192 10.91 2.52 -5.84
N ARG A 193 11.52 3.51 -6.49
CA ARG A 193 11.31 3.79 -7.91
C ARG A 193 12.31 2.99 -8.74
N LEU A 194 11.82 2.37 -9.81
CA LEU A 194 12.63 1.62 -10.76
C LEU A 194 12.91 2.46 -12.01
N VAL A 195 14.09 2.28 -12.60
CA VAL A 195 14.45 2.90 -13.88
C VAL A 195 13.79 2.18 -15.06
N GLN A 196 13.59 0.86 -14.93
CA GLN A 196 13.02 0.03 -15.99
C GLN A 196 12.09 -1.04 -15.39
N PHE A 197 11.08 -1.41 -16.17
CA PHE A 197 10.15 -2.49 -15.84
C PHE A 197 10.59 -3.75 -16.59
N ASN A 198 11.25 -4.66 -15.87
CA ASN A 198 11.71 -5.93 -16.43
C ASN A 198 10.69 -7.01 -16.09
N SER A 199 9.75 -7.28 -16.99
CA SER A 199 8.83 -8.41 -16.84
C SER A 199 9.40 -9.65 -17.49
N GLN A 200 9.18 -10.78 -16.82
CA GLN A 200 9.48 -12.10 -17.34
C GLN A 200 8.27 -12.61 -18.10
N ILE A 201 8.48 -13.20 -19.28
CA ILE A 201 7.39 -13.85 -20.01
C ILE A 201 7.00 -15.11 -19.23
N VAL A 202 5.89 -15.07 -18.52
CA VAL A 202 5.31 -16.25 -17.88
C VAL A 202 4.32 -16.89 -18.86
N PRO A 203 4.54 -18.14 -19.31
CA PRO A 203 3.61 -18.83 -20.21
C PRO A 203 2.20 -18.91 -19.61
N GLY A 204 1.18 -18.64 -20.42
CA GLY A 204 -0.20 -18.62 -19.95
C GLY A 204 -0.61 -17.35 -19.17
N SER A 205 0.24 -16.31 -19.18
CA SER A 205 -0.08 -15.03 -18.55
C SER A 205 -1.41 -14.46 -19.04
N LYS A 206 -2.22 -13.94 -18.11
CA LYS A 206 -3.49 -13.29 -18.41
C LYS A 206 -3.45 -11.85 -17.94
N ALA A 207 -3.74 -10.93 -18.87
CA ALA A 207 -3.96 -9.54 -18.55
C ALA A 207 -5.45 -9.29 -18.25
N ILE A 208 -5.76 -8.79 -17.06
CA ILE A 208 -7.11 -8.44 -16.63
C ILE A 208 -7.29 -6.93 -16.80
N ASN A 209 -8.42 -6.49 -17.35
CA ASN A 209 -8.70 -5.07 -17.51
C ASN A 209 -9.35 -4.51 -16.25
N TRP A 210 -8.81 -3.41 -15.75
CA TRP A 210 -9.45 -2.64 -14.68
C TRP A 210 -10.86 -2.20 -15.09
N GLY A 211 -11.80 -2.26 -14.14
CA GLY A 211 -13.18 -1.82 -14.32
C GLY A 211 -14.02 -2.69 -15.25
N LYS A 212 -13.55 -3.91 -15.60
CA LYS A 212 -14.26 -4.82 -16.50
C LYS A 212 -14.41 -6.22 -15.90
N GLU A 213 -15.51 -6.87 -16.27
CA GLU A 213 -15.79 -8.28 -15.95
C GLU A 213 -14.97 -9.27 -16.80
#